data_AF-A0A098VMI7-F1
#
_entry.id   AF-A0A098VMI7-F1
#
_cell.length_a   1.000
_cell.length_b   1.000
_cell.length_c   1.000
_cell.angle_alpha   90.00
_cell.angle_beta   90.00
_cell.angle_gamma   90.00
#
_symmetry.space_group_name_H-M   'P 1'
#
loop_
_entity.id
_entity.type
_entity.pdbx_description
1 polymer ?
#
loop_
_entity_poly.entity_id
_entity_poly.type
_entity_poly.pdbx_seq_one_letter_code
_entity_poly.pdbx_strand_id
1 'polypeptide(L)'
;MIHDKFLIQRTSSFEETVLFLIAMTRWIKGSLHQKSIKIKPEPSAFPELSGNPGGLPVSVHSGNVVEGVSLFQIFSKKHGRRSGLTLGDIYCSQLCCIHSISPEKAKAIARKYPTLQRCVCEAEAEFLLANVSLPNGRRLGEKSSSLVYSSVYRS
;
A
#
# COMPACT_ATOMS: atom_id res chain seq x y z
N MET A 1 -16.69 -6.42 12.21
CA MET A 1 -16.47 -6.60 10.76
C MET A 1 -15.13 -7.31 10.59
N ILE A 2 -15.10 -8.45 9.88
CA ILE A 2 -13.83 -9.03 9.41
C ILE A 2 -13.42 -8.19 8.19
N HIS A 3 -12.45 -7.30 8.37
CA HIS A 3 -12.06 -6.35 7.31
C HIS A 3 -11.19 -6.98 6.23
N ASP A 4 -10.42 -8.00 6.60
CA ASP A 4 -9.49 -8.64 5.68
C ASP A 4 -10.03 -10.01 5.24
N LYS A 5 -10.04 -10.25 3.93
CA LYS A 5 -10.51 -11.51 3.32
C LYS A 5 -9.47 -12.64 3.44
N PHE A 6 -8.71 -12.68 4.54
CA PHE A 6 -7.72 -13.72 4.78
C PHE A 6 -8.38 -15.00 5.29
N LEU A 7 -7.87 -16.13 4.82
CA LEU A 7 -8.16 -17.43 5.42
C LEU A 7 -7.33 -17.57 6.70
N ILE A 8 -8.00 -17.66 7.85
CA ILE A 8 -7.33 -17.84 9.15
C ILE A 8 -7.41 -19.32 9.55
N GLN A 9 -6.26 -20.01 9.51
CA GLN A 9 -6.11 -21.32 10.13
C GLN A 9 -5.39 -21.17 11.47
N ARG A 10 -6.02 -21.65 12.55
CA ARG A 10 -5.37 -21.74 13.86
C ARG A 10 -4.76 -23.13 14.03
N THR A 11 -3.56 -23.18 14.59
CA THR A 11 -2.86 -24.42 14.95
C THR A 11 -2.41 -24.31 16.40
N SER A 12 -2.51 -25.40 17.14
CA SER A 12 -2.19 -25.50 18.57
C SER A 12 -0.71 -25.78 18.85
N SER A 13 0.03 -26.29 17.85
CA SER A 13 1.46 -26.61 17.97
C SER A 13 2.20 -26.42 16.65
N PHE A 14 3.53 -26.38 16.71
CA PHE A 14 4.39 -26.34 15.53
C PHE A 14 4.22 -27.60 14.66
N GLU A 15 4.05 -28.77 15.28
CA GLU A 15 3.82 -30.03 14.58
C GLU A 15 2.51 -29.99 13.78
N GLU A 16 1.44 -29.45 14.36
CA GLU A 16 0.17 -29.26 13.67
C GLU A 16 0.31 -28.27 12.49
N THR A 17 1.11 -27.20 12.65
CA THR A 17 1.45 -26.29 11.55
C THR A 17 2.15 -27.02 10.40
N VAL A 18 3.13 -27.88 10.71
CA VAL A 18 3.85 -28.66 9.68
C VAL A 18 2.91 -29.61 8.95
N LEU A 19 2.07 -30.34 9.69
CA LEU A 19 1.08 -31.24 9.09
C LEU A 19 0.08 -30.51 8.19
N PHE A 20 -0.38 -29.32 8.62
CA PHE A 20 -1.24 -28.46 7.82
C PHE A 20 -0.56 -28.03 6.51
N LEU A 21 0.69 -27.58 6.55
CA LEU A 21 1.45 -27.18 5.36
C LEU A 21 1.69 -28.35 4.40
N ILE A 22 1.94 -29.56 4.93
CA ILE A 22 2.06 -30.78 4.12
C ILE A 22 0.73 -31.09 3.41
N ALA A 23 -0.38 -31.07 4.14
CA ALA A 23 -1.71 -31.33 3.60
C ALA A 23 -2.08 -30.29 2.53
N MET A 24 -1.83 -29.00 2.80
CA MET A 24 -2.06 -27.91 1.85
C MET A 24 -1.23 -28.09 0.58
N THR A 25 0.05 -28.44 0.70
CA THR A 25 0.94 -28.67 -0.45
C THR A 25 0.44 -29.83 -1.32
N ARG A 26 0.00 -30.93 -0.70
CA ARG A 26 -0.61 -32.07 -1.41
C ARG A 26 -1.90 -31.68 -2.12
N TRP A 27 -2.74 -30.91 -1.44
CA TRP A 27 -3.99 -30.40 -2.02
C TRP A 27 -3.75 -29.47 -3.20
N ILE A 28 -2.79 -28.52 -3.11
CA ILE A 28 -2.40 -27.64 -4.22
C ILE A 28 -1.88 -28.48 -5.39
N LYS A 29 -1.00 -29.45 -5.14
CA LYS A 29 -0.48 -30.35 -6.19
C LYS A 29 -1.62 -31.09 -6.90
N GLY A 30 -2.58 -31.63 -6.14
CA GLY A 30 -3.75 -32.30 -6.69
C GLY A 30 -4.68 -31.35 -7.45
N SER A 31 -4.90 -30.13 -6.95
CA SER A 31 -5.80 -29.16 -7.56
C SER A 31 -5.26 -28.52 -8.84
N LEU A 32 -3.94 -28.53 -9.01
CA LEU A 32 -3.25 -28.11 -10.24
C LEU A 32 -3.03 -29.25 -11.23
N HIS A 33 -3.26 -30.50 -10.84
CA HIS A 33 -3.12 -31.64 -11.72
C HIS A 33 -4.05 -31.49 -12.93
N GLN A 34 -3.52 -31.66 -14.15
CA GLN A 34 -4.22 -31.46 -15.43
C GLN A 34 -4.71 -30.03 -15.72
N LYS A 35 -4.33 -29.03 -14.93
CA LYS A 35 -4.63 -27.62 -15.24
C LYS A 35 -3.46 -26.95 -15.95
N SER A 36 -3.79 -26.15 -16.97
CA SER A 36 -2.84 -25.23 -17.61
C SER A 36 -2.69 -23.98 -16.75
N ILE A 37 -1.47 -23.47 -16.62
CA ILE A 37 -1.18 -22.26 -15.83
C ILE A 37 -0.91 -21.12 -16.80
N LYS A 38 -1.74 -20.07 -16.75
CA LYS A 38 -1.49 -18.82 -17.49
C LYS A 38 -0.75 -17.84 -16.59
N ILE A 39 0.45 -17.47 -17.01
CA ILE A 39 1.26 -16.44 -16.36
C ILE A 39 0.69 -15.07 -16.74
N LYS A 40 0.42 -14.22 -15.74
CA LYS A 40 -0.01 -12.85 -15.96
C LYS A 40 1.18 -12.02 -16.49
N PRO A 41 1.11 -11.43 -17.69
CA PRO A 41 2.10 -10.47 -18.14
C PRO A 41 2.01 -9.20 -17.28
N GLU A 42 3.13 -8.76 -16.71
CA GLU A 42 3.20 -7.46 -16.02
C GLU A 42 3.73 -6.39 -16.98
N PRO A 43 2.98 -5.30 -17.23
CA PRO A 43 3.37 -4.28 -18.21
C PRO A 43 4.63 -3.49 -17.83
N SER A 44 5.15 -3.61 -16.61
CA SER A 44 6.29 -2.83 -16.11
C SER A 44 7.65 -3.54 -16.21
N ALA A 45 7.70 -4.80 -16.65
CA ALA A 45 8.96 -5.54 -16.75
C ALA A 45 9.70 -5.36 -18.10
N PHE A 46 8.99 -4.94 -19.16
CA PHE A 46 9.56 -4.76 -20.50
C PHE A 46 8.84 -3.62 -21.25
N PRO A 47 9.34 -2.37 -21.17
CA PRO A 47 8.79 -1.24 -21.93
C PRO A 47 8.88 -1.43 -23.45
N GLU A 48 9.79 -2.27 -23.92
CA GLU A 48 10.07 -2.43 -25.35
C GLU A 48 9.16 -3.46 -26.06
N LEU A 49 8.22 -4.08 -25.34
CA LEU A 49 7.26 -5.03 -25.91
C LEU A 49 5.81 -4.52 -25.94
N SER A 50 5.54 -3.27 -25.55
CA SER A 50 4.20 -2.67 -25.69
C SER A 50 3.96 -2.11 -27.10
N GLY A 51 4.17 -2.94 -28.11
CA GLY A 51 3.73 -2.71 -29.47
C GLY A 51 2.34 -3.29 -29.69
N ASN A 52 1.37 -2.39 -29.89
CA ASN A 52 0.05 -2.60 -30.50
C ASN A 52 -1.15 -2.95 -29.56
N PRO A 53 -2.16 -2.06 -29.45
CA PRO A 53 -3.44 -2.34 -28.79
C PRO A 53 -4.39 -3.02 -29.77
N GLY A 54 -4.11 -4.29 -30.11
CA GLY A 54 -5.02 -5.14 -30.85
C GLY A 54 -5.84 -5.97 -29.86
N GLY A 55 -7.17 -5.79 -29.85
CA GLY A 55 -8.08 -6.50 -28.96
C GLY A 55 -7.84 -8.01 -28.95
N LEU A 56 -7.60 -8.56 -27.76
CA LEU A 56 -7.59 -10.00 -27.55
C LEU A 56 -8.99 -10.43 -27.09
N PRO A 57 -9.54 -11.50 -27.71
CA PRO A 57 -10.93 -11.88 -27.57
C PRO A 57 -11.21 -12.35 -26.14
N VAL A 58 -12.46 -12.19 -25.71
CA VAL A 58 -13.02 -12.81 -24.52
C VAL A 58 -12.64 -14.29 -24.51
N SER A 59 -11.64 -14.64 -23.68
CA SER A 59 -11.22 -16.02 -23.49
C SER A 59 -12.37 -16.75 -22.80
N VAL A 60 -13.03 -17.60 -23.57
CA VAL A 60 -13.93 -18.65 -23.08
C VAL A 60 -13.22 -19.35 -21.92
N HIS A 61 -13.83 -19.29 -20.74
CA HIS A 61 -13.30 -19.91 -19.53
C HIS A 61 -13.36 -21.43 -19.69
N SER A 62 -12.27 -22.03 -20.17
CA SER A 62 -12.04 -23.45 -19.94
C SER A 62 -11.69 -23.61 -18.46
N GLY A 63 -12.51 -24.34 -17.70
CA GLY A 63 -12.31 -24.59 -16.25
C GLY A 63 -11.00 -25.29 -15.87
N ASN A 64 -10.17 -25.61 -16.87
CA ASN A 64 -8.87 -26.26 -16.73
C ASN A 64 -7.69 -25.26 -16.75
N VAL A 65 -7.94 -23.95 -16.64
CA VAL A 65 -6.87 -22.95 -16.63
C VAL A 65 -6.83 -22.19 -15.31
N VAL A 66 -5.66 -22.16 -14.68
CA VAL A 66 -5.37 -21.28 -13.52
C VAL A 66 -4.80 -19.97 -14.05
N GLU A 67 -5.51 -18.88 -13.84
CA GLU A 67 -5.11 -17.53 -14.27
C GLU A 67 -4.60 -16.69 -13.09
N GLY A 68 -3.90 -15.58 -13.39
CA GLY A 68 -3.44 -14.63 -12.38
C GLY A 68 -2.15 -15.03 -11.64
N VAL A 69 -1.47 -16.09 -12.06
CA VAL A 69 -0.19 -16.53 -11.50
C VAL A 69 0.93 -15.61 -11.99
N SER A 70 1.82 -15.17 -11.09
CA SER A 70 3.02 -14.39 -11.44
C SER A 70 4.26 -15.26 -11.32
N LEU A 71 5.29 -14.99 -12.14
CA LEU A 71 6.60 -15.61 -11.98
C LEU A 71 7.19 -15.27 -10.61
N PHE A 72 7.78 -16.25 -9.94
CA PHE A 72 8.35 -16.08 -8.60
C PHE A 72 9.35 -14.92 -8.53
N GLN A 73 10.21 -14.76 -9.55
CA GLN A 73 11.17 -13.67 -9.61
C GLN A 73 10.50 -12.29 -9.66
N ILE A 74 9.40 -12.15 -10.40
CA ILE A 74 8.65 -10.90 -10.53
C ILE A 74 7.95 -10.59 -9.20
N PHE A 75 7.23 -11.57 -8.65
CA PHE A 75 6.59 -11.44 -7.34
C PHE A 75 7.60 -11.06 -6.25
N SER A 76 8.74 -11.76 -6.20
CA SER A 76 9.79 -11.52 -5.21
C SER A 76 10.46 -10.16 -5.39
N LYS A 77 10.68 -9.68 -6.62
CA LYS A 77 11.22 -8.34 -6.86
C LYS A 77 10.25 -7.24 -6.44
N LYS A 78 8.95 -7.43 -6.70
CA LYS A 78 7.89 -6.48 -6.36
C LYS A 78 7.66 -6.36 -4.86
N HIS A 79 7.72 -7.48 -4.15
CA HIS A 79 7.40 -7.55 -2.71
C HIS A 79 8.62 -7.64 -1.79
N GLY A 80 9.80 -7.97 -2.33
CA GLY A 80 11.06 -8.05 -1.57
C GLY A 80 11.79 -6.71 -1.46
N ARG A 81 11.52 -5.76 -2.35
CA ARG A 81 11.92 -4.36 -2.14
C ARG A 81 10.93 -3.75 -1.15
N ARG A 82 11.43 -3.20 -0.03
CA ARG A 82 10.62 -2.37 0.88
C ARG A 82 9.75 -1.47 0.00
N SER A 83 8.43 -1.54 0.15
CA SER A 83 7.48 -0.66 -0.55
C SER A 83 8.10 0.73 -0.60
N GLY A 84 8.30 1.29 -1.79
CA GLY A 84 9.04 2.54 -1.95
C GLY A 84 8.37 3.64 -1.13
N LEU A 85 8.82 3.84 0.11
CA LEU A 85 8.36 4.91 0.96
C LEU A 85 8.92 6.19 0.36
N THR A 86 8.03 7.06 -0.06
CA THR A 86 8.43 8.40 -0.46
C THR A 86 8.78 9.22 0.78
N LEU A 87 9.53 10.31 0.60
CA LEU A 87 9.73 11.28 1.68
C LEU A 87 8.39 11.81 2.23
N GLY A 88 7.35 11.89 1.39
CA GLY A 88 5.99 12.24 1.80
C GLY A 88 5.35 11.19 2.72
N ASP A 89 5.59 9.90 2.49
CA ASP A 89 5.07 8.83 3.36
C ASP A 89 5.76 8.85 4.73
N ILE A 90 7.07 9.11 4.73
CA ILE A 90 7.85 9.28 5.97
C ILE A 90 7.37 10.52 6.73
N TYR A 91 7.21 11.65 6.03
CA TYR A 91 6.74 12.88 6.63
C TYR A 91 5.31 12.76 7.19
N CYS A 92 4.41 12.08 6.45
CA CYS A 92 3.07 11.77 6.94
C CYS A 92 3.13 10.92 8.22
N SER A 93 4.04 9.94 8.29
CA SER A 93 4.20 9.10 9.48
C SER A 93 4.73 9.89 10.67
N GLN A 94 5.65 10.83 10.45
CA GLN A 94 6.15 11.74 11.49
C GLN A 94 5.05 12.66 12.03
N LEU A 95 4.20 13.21 11.16
CA LEU A 95 3.06 14.03 11.57
C LEU A 95 2.07 13.26 12.46
N CYS A 96 1.85 11.96 12.19
CA CYS A 96 1.01 11.12 13.03
C CYS A 96 1.57 10.90 14.45
N CYS A 97 2.86 11.15 14.69
CA CYS A 97 3.45 11.09 16.02
C CYS A 97 3.10 12.32 16.89
N ILE A 98 2.59 13.39 16.30
CA ILE A 98 2.18 14.60 17.03
C ILE A 98 0.83 14.33 17.69
N HIS A 99 0.77 14.49 19.02
CA HIS A 99 -0.45 14.32 19.78
C HIS A 99 -1.58 15.21 19.21
N SER A 100 -2.79 14.65 19.03
CA SER A 100 -3.95 15.32 18.43
C SER A 100 -3.92 15.54 16.90
N ILE A 101 -2.92 15.01 16.18
CA ILE A 101 -2.94 14.93 14.72
C ILE A 101 -3.42 13.54 14.29
N SER A 102 -4.60 13.48 13.67
CA SER A 102 -5.14 12.23 13.13
C SER A 102 -4.48 11.85 11.79
N PRO A 103 -4.51 10.57 11.38
CA PRO A 103 -3.98 10.13 10.09
C PRO A 103 -4.56 10.90 8.89
N GLU A 104 -5.83 11.30 8.96
CA GLU A 104 -6.50 12.09 7.93
C GLU A 104 -5.91 13.49 7.80
N LYS A 105 -5.62 14.14 8.95
CA LYS A 105 -4.96 15.45 9.01
C LYS A 105 -3.52 15.37 8.49
N ALA A 106 -2.76 14.39 8.96
CA ALA A 106 -1.39 14.15 8.52
C ALA A 106 -1.33 13.93 6.99
N LYS A 107 -2.22 13.11 6.44
CA LYS A 107 -2.30 12.86 5.00
C LYS A 107 -2.69 14.10 4.21
N ALA A 108 -3.60 14.93 4.71
CA ALA A 108 -3.97 16.18 4.06
C ALA A 108 -2.80 17.18 4.03
N ILE A 109 -2.05 17.28 5.13
CA ILE A 109 -0.83 18.10 5.21
C ILE A 109 0.23 17.57 4.23
N ALA A 110 0.56 16.27 4.29
CA ALA A 110 1.58 15.64 3.43
C ALA A 110 1.23 15.69 1.94
N ARG A 111 -0.06 15.73 1.58
CA ARG A 111 -0.49 15.93 0.17
C ARG A 111 -0.21 17.35 -0.32
N LYS A 112 -0.42 18.36 0.53
CA LYS A 112 -0.18 19.76 0.16
C LYS A 112 1.29 20.13 0.28
N TYR A 113 1.96 19.58 1.28
CA TYR A 113 3.37 19.80 1.61
C TYR A 113 4.03 18.45 1.86
N PRO A 114 4.60 17.81 0.82
CA PRO A 114 5.17 16.46 0.93
C PRO A 114 6.44 16.41 1.81
N THR A 115 7.00 17.55 2.14
CA THR A 115 8.13 17.71 3.07
C THR A 115 7.94 18.97 3.91
N LEU A 116 8.73 19.08 4.97
CA LEU A 116 8.86 20.30 5.77
C LEU A 116 9.12 21.52 4.86
N GLN A 117 8.36 22.59 5.08
CA GLN A 117 8.49 23.85 4.34
C GLN A 117 9.21 24.87 5.20
N ARG A 118 10.18 25.59 4.62
CA ARG A 118 10.75 26.76 5.29
C ARG A 118 9.88 27.98 5.03
N CYS A 119 9.42 28.62 6.08
CA CYS A 119 8.78 29.93 6.04
C CYS A 119 9.80 31.01 6.42
N VAL A 120 9.63 32.21 5.86
CA VAL A 120 10.51 33.36 6.11
C VAL A 120 10.10 34.08 7.41
N CYS A 121 8.83 34.00 7.79
CA CYS A 121 8.27 34.62 8.99
C CYS A 121 7.65 33.56 9.92
N GLU A 122 7.89 33.68 11.23
CA GLU A 122 7.35 32.76 12.25
C GLU A 122 5.82 32.79 12.32
N ALA A 123 5.21 33.97 12.21
CA ALA A 123 3.75 34.11 12.23
C ALA A 123 3.10 33.44 11.01
N GLU A 124 3.74 33.52 9.84
CA GLU A 124 3.26 32.82 8.63
C GLU A 124 3.42 31.31 8.77
N ALA A 125 4.51 30.85 9.41
CA ALA A 125 4.78 29.44 9.66
C ALA A 125 3.75 28.81 10.60
N GLU A 126 3.31 29.54 11.63
CA GLU A 126 2.35 29.07 12.61
C GLU A 126 0.97 28.78 12.00
N PHE A 127 0.52 29.61 11.05
CA PHE A 127 -0.80 29.49 10.42
C PHE A 127 -0.79 28.89 9.01
N LEU A 128 0.38 28.50 8.48
CA LEU A 128 0.55 27.96 7.14
C LEU A 128 -0.41 26.79 6.84
N LEU A 129 -0.59 25.91 7.82
CA LEU A 129 -1.36 24.69 7.66
C LEU A 129 -2.86 24.89 7.99
N ALA A 130 -3.25 26.03 8.57
CA ALA A 130 -4.61 26.26 9.05
C ALA A 130 -5.67 26.12 7.94
N ASN A 131 -5.29 26.49 6.71
CA ASN A 131 -6.13 26.43 5.51
C ASN A 131 -5.97 25.15 4.68
N VAL A 132 -5.32 24.11 5.21
CA VAL A 132 -5.28 22.78 4.56
C VAL A 132 -6.67 22.16 4.61
N SER A 133 -7.21 21.78 3.45
CA SER A 133 -8.51 21.12 3.34
C SER A 133 -8.40 19.62 3.61
N LEU A 134 -9.26 19.11 4.48
CA LEU A 134 -9.42 17.70 4.78
C LEU A 134 -10.38 17.04 3.76
N PRO A 135 -10.36 15.71 3.63
CA PRO A 135 -11.24 14.99 2.69
C PRO A 135 -12.74 15.23 2.91
N ASN A 136 -13.15 15.61 4.12
CA ASN A 136 -14.53 15.95 4.47
C ASN A 136 -14.89 17.42 4.22
N GLY A 137 -14.04 18.18 3.53
CA GLY A 137 -14.23 19.60 3.24
C GLY A 137 -13.95 20.55 4.40
N ARG A 138 -13.66 20.03 5.61
CA ARG A 138 -13.27 20.87 6.77
C ARG A 138 -11.83 21.34 6.62
N ARG A 139 -11.51 22.48 7.21
CA ARG A 139 -10.13 22.97 7.31
C ARG A 139 -9.43 22.36 8.52
N LEU A 140 -8.11 22.22 8.45
CA LEU A 140 -7.27 21.75 9.55
C LEU A 140 -7.44 22.64 10.80
N GLY A 141 -7.54 23.96 10.59
CA GLY A 141 -7.74 24.95 11.63
C GLY A 141 -6.43 25.40 12.28
N GLU A 142 -6.47 26.60 12.85
CA GLU A 142 -5.32 27.30 13.43
C GLU A 142 -4.65 26.54 14.57
N LYS A 143 -5.44 25.94 15.46
CA LYS A 143 -4.93 25.15 16.60
C LYS A 143 -4.06 23.97 16.16
N SER A 144 -4.51 23.22 15.14
CA SER A 144 -3.73 22.10 14.61
C SER A 144 -2.51 22.57 13.81
N SER A 145 -2.58 23.75 13.17
CA SER A 145 -1.43 24.38 12.50
C SER A 145 -0.34 24.78 13.49
N SER A 146 -0.71 25.50 14.56
CA SER A 146 0.21 25.93 15.62
C SER A 146 0.84 24.74 16.38
N LEU A 147 0.08 23.67 16.61
CA LEU A 147 0.59 22.43 17.19
C LEU A 147 1.67 21.76 16.32
N VAL A 148 1.47 21.70 15.01
CA VAL A 148 2.49 21.16 14.10
C VAL A 148 3.72 22.06 14.07
N TYR A 149 3.53 23.38 14.00
CA TYR A 149 4.63 24.33 14.00
C TYR A 149 5.49 24.22 15.27
N SER A 150 4.87 24.24 16.45
CA SER A 150 5.59 24.10 17.72
C SER A 150 6.33 22.76 17.84
N SER A 151 5.71 21.65 17.43
CA SER A 151 6.34 20.32 17.50
C SER A 151 7.54 20.17 16.57
N VAL A 152 7.59 20.92 15.47
CA VAL A 152 8.64 20.81 14.45
C VAL A 152 9.76 21.84 14.66
N TYR A 153 9.43 23.08 15.09
CA TYR A 153 10.38 24.20 15.14
C TYR A 153 10.78 24.64 16.55
N ARG A 154 10.05 24.22 17.60
CA ARG A 154 10.39 24.54 19.01
C ARG A 154 10.90 23.33 19.81
N SER A 155 11.21 22.23 19.14
CA SER A 155 11.81 21.02 19.73
C SER A 155 13.32 21.14 19.85
#